data_AF-A0A446ZFH1-F1
#
_entry.id   AF-A0A446ZFH1-F1
#
_cell.length_a   1.000
_cell.length_b   1.000
_cell.length_c   1.000
_cell.angle_alpha   90.00
_cell.angle_beta   90.00
_cell.angle_gamma   90.00
#
_symmetry.space_group_name_H-M   'P 1'
#
loop_
_entity.id
_entity.type
_entity.pdbx_description
1 polymer ?
#
loop_
_entity_poly.entity_id
_entity_poly.type
_entity_poly.pdbx_seq_one_letter_code
_entity_poly.pdbx_strand_id
1 'polypeptide(L)'
;MSKILVINGAKQFAHSNGELNDTLTTLATSHLIELGHEVQVTRADSNYDAESEVEKFLWADVVIYQMPGWWMGAPWTVKKYIDDVFTVGHGSLYANDGRSRSDTSKKYGSGGLIHDKKYMLSLTWNAPMEAFDDADQFFHGVGVDGVYLPFHKANQFLGMSTLPTFIVNDVIKMPDVNSYIEEYKTHLNLYLQQPNKEKSMLTIIAEIHTKSGGQHRQNVLDAFQKIIPTVLAEDGCHGYEPLIDHISNASFQTKEPDTIVMLEKWASVAHLEAHLATPHMQAHHAAVKDDVDDVKIKILESGV
;
A
#
# COMPACT_ATOMS: atom_id res chain seq x y z
N MET A 1 -6.89 -2.24 6.07
CA MET A 1 -7.12 -1.19 7.08
C MET A 1 -5.95 -1.26 8.03
N SER A 2 -5.18 -0.18 8.13
CA SER A 2 -4.01 -0.12 9.02
C SER A 2 -4.27 0.83 10.16
N LYS A 3 -3.61 0.61 11.30
CA LYS A 3 -3.61 1.48 12.47
C LYS A 3 -2.45 2.46 12.37
N ILE A 4 -2.73 3.75 12.45
CA ILE A 4 -1.74 4.80 12.22
C ILE A 4 -1.66 5.70 13.45
N LEU A 5 -0.45 5.84 14.00
CA LEU A 5 -0.15 6.80 15.06
C LEU A 5 0.52 8.03 14.44
N VAL A 6 -0.08 9.20 14.58
CA VAL A 6 0.51 10.48 14.17
C VAL A 6 1.10 11.18 15.39
N ILE A 7 2.41 11.37 15.41
CA ILE A 7 3.12 12.15 16.41
C ILE A 7 3.29 13.57 15.87
N ASN A 8 2.54 14.50 16.44
CA ASN A 8 2.59 15.92 16.10
C ASN A 8 3.65 16.64 16.96
N GLY A 9 4.77 16.98 16.32
CA GLY A 9 5.89 17.75 16.87
C GLY A 9 5.72 19.27 16.82
N ALA A 10 4.52 19.78 16.51
CA ALA A 10 4.24 21.20 16.58
C ALA A 10 4.57 21.77 17.97
N LYS A 11 5.23 22.92 17.97
CA LYS A 11 5.56 23.66 19.18
C LYS A 11 5.56 25.16 18.88
N GLN A 12 4.93 25.94 19.74
CA GLN A 12 5.07 27.39 19.71
C GLN A 12 6.36 27.77 20.44
N PHE A 13 7.29 28.39 19.72
CA PHE A 13 8.56 28.88 20.27
C PHE A 13 9.25 29.85 19.31
N ALA A 14 9.65 31.01 19.84
CA ALA A 14 10.27 32.09 19.08
C ALA A 14 9.46 32.42 17.80
N HIS A 15 10.02 32.20 16.61
CA HIS A 15 9.38 32.48 15.33
C HIS A 15 8.51 31.32 14.80
N SER A 16 8.53 30.16 15.44
CA SER A 16 7.69 29.02 15.06
C SER A 16 6.39 29.04 15.85
N ASN A 17 5.26 29.24 15.16
CA ASN A 17 3.94 29.18 15.78
C ASN A 17 3.37 27.75 15.89
N GLY A 18 3.97 26.78 15.20
CA GLY A 18 3.50 25.38 15.15
C GLY A 18 2.31 25.13 14.21
N GLU A 19 1.62 26.19 13.79
CA GLU A 19 0.36 26.13 13.01
C GLU A 19 0.42 25.23 11.78
N LEU A 20 1.46 25.33 10.94
CA LEU A 20 1.57 24.47 9.75
C LEU A 20 1.62 22.97 10.10
N ASN A 21 2.29 22.60 11.19
CA ASN A 21 2.34 21.20 11.61
C ASN A 21 0.99 20.74 12.19
N ASP A 22 0.25 21.62 12.86
CA ASP A 22 -1.11 21.34 13.31
C ASP A 22 -2.07 21.17 12.11
N THR A 23 -1.93 22.02 11.08
CA THR A 23 -2.67 21.90 9.82
C THR A 23 -2.39 20.58 9.11
N LEU A 24 -1.12 20.22 8.92
CA LEU A 24 -0.75 18.97 8.24
C LEU A 24 -1.09 17.73 9.08
N THR A 25 -1.04 17.81 10.41
CA THR A 25 -1.54 16.74 11.30
C THR A 25 -3.04 16.54 11.12
N THR A 26 -3.81 17.65 11.13
CA THR A 26 -5.27 17.60 10.96
C THR A 26 -5.64 17.03 9.60
N LEU A 27 -4.94 17.47 8.54
CA LEU A 27 -5.09 16.93 7.20
C LEU A 27 -4.82 15.43 7.16
N ALA A 28 -3.65 14.98 7.63
CA ALA A 28 -3.29 13.57 7.60
C ALA A 28 -4.31 12.72 8.37
N THR A 29 -4.77 13.20 9.54
CA THR A 29 -5.75 12.49 10.35
C THR A 29 -7.07 12.31 9.60
N SER A 30 -7.65 13.39 9.08
CA SER A 30 -8.93 13.32 8.34
C SER A 30 -8.80 12.47 7.09
N HIS A 31 -7.74 12.70 6.29
CA HIS A 31 -7.53 12.01 5.03
C HIS A 31 -7.29 10.50 5.21
N LEU A 32 -6.49 10.10 6.21
CA LEU A 32 -6.25 8.68 6.50
C LEU A 32 -7.51 7.98 7.04
N ILE A 33 -8.35 8.69 7.80
CA ILE A 33 -9.67 8.16 8.20
C ILE A 33 -10.57 7.97 6.98
N GLU A 34 -10.59 8.91 6.04
CA GLU A 34 -11.33 8.81 4.77
C GLU A 34 -10.85 7.63 3.91
N LEU A 35 -9.55 7.33 3.93
CA LEU A 35 -8.96 6.14 3.32
C LEU A 35 -9.26 4.83 4.07
N GLY A 36 -10.00 4.90 5.18
CA GLY A 36 -10.42 3.73 5.96
C GLY A 36 -9.35 3.20 6.91
N HIS A 37 -8.46 4.05 7.42
CA HIS A 37 -7.52 3.69 8.49
C HIS A 37 -8.08 4.07 9.87
N GLU A 38 -7.59 3.39 10.91
CA GLU A 38 -7.75 3.84 12.28
C GLU A 38 -6.61 4.78 12.62
N VAL A 39 -6.89 5.98 13.15
CA VAL A 39 -5.85 6.98 13.44
C VAL A 39 -5.90 7.41 14.91
N GLN A 40 -4.73 7.41 15.55
CA GLN A 40 -4.51 8.07 16.84
C GLN A 40 -3.49 9.20 16.68
N VAL A 41 -3.63 10.25 17.48
CA VAL A 41 -2.74 11.41 17.44
C VAL A 41 -2.18 11.69 18.83
N THR A 42 -0.87 11.93 18.92
CA THR A 42 -0.22 12.46 20.13
C THR A 42 0.55 13.73 19.79
N ARG A 43 0.40 14.79 20.60
CA ARG A 43 1.29 15.94 20.53
C ARG A 43 2.54 15.71 21.39
N ALA A 44 3.72 15.82 20.81
CA ALA A 44 4.99 15.62 21.54
C ALA A 44 5.27 16.71 22.59
N ASP A 45 4.76 17.93 22.38
CA ASP A 45 4.80 19.02 23.38
C ASP A 45 3.54 18.97 24.28
N SER A 46 3.35 17.85 24.98
CA SER A 46 2.25 17.64 25.92
C SER A 46 2.68 16.84 27.16
N ASN A 47 1.78 16.69 28.12
CA ASN A 47 1.99 15.83 29.29
C ASN A 47 1.52 14.39 28.99
N TYR A 48 2.13 13.75 28.00
CA TYR A 48 1.87 12.35 27.67
C TYR A 48 2.35 11.41 28.78
N ASP A 49 1.74 10.24 28.88
CA ASP A 49 2.19 9.14 29.72
C ASP A 49 3.02 8.16 28.89
N ALA A 50 4.27 7.92 29.26
CA ALA A 50 5.20 7.17 28.41
C ALA A 50 4.76 5.70 28.20
N GLU A 51 4.19 5.05 29.21
CA GLU A 51 3.68 3.68 29.07
C GLU A 51 2.49 3.62 28.11
N SER A 52 1.55 4.56 28.23
CA SER A 52 0.43 4.69 27.30
C SER A 52 0.89 4.92 25.87
N GLU A 53 1.96 5.69 25.65
CA GLU A 53 2.53 5.90 24.32
C GLU A 53 3.22 4.64 23.79
N VAL A 54 3.89 3.84 24.63
CA VAL A 54 4.40 2.51 24.23
C VAL A 54 3.26 1.63 23.70
N GLU A 55 2.11 1.61 24.37
CA GLU A 55 0.94 0.87 23.88
C GLU A 55 0.44 1.36 22.53
N LYS A 56 0.53 2.66 22.25
CA LYS A 56 0.21 3.20 20.91
C LYS A 56 1.19 2.73 19.84
N PHE A 57 2.48 2.64 20.16
CA PHE A 57 3.48 2.05 19.24
C PHE A 57 3.18 0.56 18.97
N LEU A 58 2.79 -0.20 19.99
CA LEU A 58 2.40 -1.60 19.83
C LEU A 58 1.11 -1.74 19.02
N TRP A 59 0.14 -0.85 19.21
CA TRP A 59 -1.11 -0.79 18.48
C TRP A 59 -0.94 -0.41 17.00
N ALA A 60 -0.05 0.53 16.69
CA ALA A 60 0.09 1.09 15.35
C ALA A 60 0.82 0.13 14.38
N ASP A 61 0.37 0.07 13.13
CA ASP A 61 1.12 -0.52 12.02
C ASP A 61 2.09 0.50 11.40
N VAL A 62 1.71 1.78 11.42
CA VAL A 62 2.50 2.89 10.89
C VAL A 62 2.58 4.04 11.90
N VAL A 63 3.76 4.60 12.10
CA VAL A 63 3.97 5.83 12.89
C VAL A 63 4.39 6.98 11.97
N ILE A 64 3.64 8.08 11.96
CA ILE A 64 3.96 9.28 11.18
C ILE A 64 4.48 10.36 12.13
N TYR A 65 5.67 10.86 11.89
CA TYR A 65 6.24 11.99 12.62
C TYR A 65 6.02 13.28 11.84
N GLN A 66 4.98 14.04 12.20
CA GLN A 66 4.75 15.39 11.67
C GLN A 66 5.54 16.39 12.51
N MET A 67 6.61 16.99 11.98
CA MET A 67 7.45 17.89 12.78
C MET A 67 8.18 18.98 11.98
N PRO A 68 8.47 20.14 12.60
CA PRO A 68 9.32 21.15 12.00
C PRO A 68 10.82 20.81 12.11
N GLY A 69 11.59 21.27 11.13
CA GLY A 69 13.05 21.28 11.19
C GLY A 69 13.54 22.36 12.15
N TRP A 70 13.99 21.94 13.34
CA TRP A 70 14.60 22.83 14.33
C TRP A 70 16.06 22.46 14.52
N TRP A 71 16.96 23.41 14.24
CA TRP A 71 18.40 23.22 14.34
C TRP A 71 18.87 21.89 13.72
N MET A 72 18.47 21.69 12.46
CA MET A 72 18.84 20.54 11.63
C MET A 72 18.18 19.19 11.98
N GLY A 73 17.15 19.19 12.84
CA GLY A 73 16.45 17.95 13.16
C GLY A 73 15.10 18.15 13.84
N ALA A 74 14.73 17.17 14.64
CA ALA A 74 13.49 17.21 15.42
C ALA A 74 13.57 18.25 16.56
N PRO A 75 12.46 18.92 16.91
CA PRO A 75 12.39 19.74 18.11
C PRO A 75 12.73 18.93 19.36
N TRP A 76 13.27 19.60 20.38
CA TRP A 76 13.67 18.93 21.63
C TRP A 76 12.53 18.18 22.31
N THR A 77 11.28 18.61 22.14
CA THR A 77 10.09 17.93 22.69
C THR A 77 9.84 16.59 22.02
N VAL A 78 10.06 16.49 20.70
CA VAL A 78 10.01 15.23 19.96
C VAL A 78 11.17 14.32 20.36
N LYS A 79 12.37 14.90 20.55
CA LYS A 79 13.51 14.13 21.06
C LYS A 79 13.26 13.59 22.47
N LYS A 80 12.70 14.41 23.37
CA LYS A 80 12.28 13.99 24.72
C LYS A 80 11.23 12.89 24.65
N TYR A 81 10.23 13.03 23.77
CA TYR A 81 9.22 11.98 23.55
C TYR A 81 9.85 10.65 23.17
N ILE A 82 10.77 10.64 22.21
CA ILE A 82 11.49 9.41 21.82
C ILE A 82 12.34 8.90 22.97
N ASP A 83 13.07 9.77 23.67
CA ASP A 83 13.91 9.37 24.80
C ASP A 83 13.10 8.73 25.93
N ASP A 84 11.93 9.26 26.24
CA ASP A 84 11.06 8.70 27.27
C ASP A 84 10.40 7.39 26.77
N VAL A 85 9.70 7.44 25.63
CA VAL A 85 8.87 6.34 25.13
C VAL A 85 9.70 5.16 24.67
N PHE A 86 10.78 5.40 23.90
CA PHE A 86 11.59 4.28 23.41
C PHE A 86 12.35 3.64 24.57
N THR A 87 12.81 4.42 25.56
CA THR A 87 13.51 3.86 26.73
C THR A 87 12.55 3.05 27.60
N VAL A 88 11.35 3.57 27.88
CA VAL A 88 10.31 2.84 28.63
C VAL A 88 9.85 1.59 27.88
N GLY A 89 9.84 1.62 26.55
CA GLY A 89 9.53 0.48 25.68
C GLY A 89 10.55 -0.66 25.69
N HIS A 90 11.57 -0.63 26.56
CA HIS A 90 12.47 -1.77 26.73
C HIS A 90 11.70 -3.02 27.19
N GLY A 91 11.82 -4.11 26.44
CA GLY A 91 11.10 -5.36 26.64
C GLY A 91 9.86 -5.54 25.75
N SER A 92 9.36 -4.47 25.11
CA SER A 92 8.21 -4.52 24.20
C SER A 92 8.51 -3.96 22.80
N LEU A 93 9.19 -2.82 22.71
CA LEU A 93 9.61 -2.19 21.44
C LEU A 93 10.99 -2.69 20.99
N TYR A 94 11.88 -2.97 21.93
CA TYR A 94 13.19 -3.59 21.68
C TYR A 94 13.64 -4.42 22.89
N ALA A 95 14.46 -5.44 22.64
CA ALA A 95 14.99 -6.30 23.69
C ALA A 95 16.39 -5.91 24.15
N ASN A 96 17.24 -5.41 23.24
CA ASN A 96 18.61 -4.98 23.49
C ASN A 96 19.20 -4.38 22.20
N ASP A 97 20.52 -4.18 22.14
CA ASP A 97 21.20 -3.66 20.95
C ASP A 97 21.45 -4.69 19.84
N GLY A 98 21.04 -5.95 20.03
CA GLY A 98 21.20 -7.06 19.11
C GLY A 98 22.50 -7.85 19.29
N ARG A 99 23.55 -7.24 19.85
CA ARG A 99 24.87 -7.89 19.95
C ARG A 99 24.86 -9.00 20.99
N SER A 100 25.66 -10.03 20.74
CA SER A 100 25.86 -11.13 21.68
C SER A 100 27.34 -11.35 21.96
N ARG A 101 27.67 -11.69 23.21
CA ARG A 101 29.02 -12.15 23.58
C ARG A 101 29.34 -13.55 23.03
N SER A 102 28.31 -14.37 22.82
CA SER A 102 28.44 -15.75 22.33
C SER A 102 28.21 -15.91 20.84
N ASP A 103 27.68 -14.89 20.17
CA ASP A 103 27.40 -14.89 18.73
C ASP A 103 27.80 -13.55 18.10
N THR A 104 28.97 -13.53 17.47
CA THR A 104 29.56 -12.34 16.84
C THR A 104 28.91 -11.97 15.50
N SER A 105 28.00 -12.80 14.98
CA SER A 105 27.27 -12.51 13.75
C SER A 105 26.20 -11.45 13.97
N LYS A 106 25.61 -11.38 15.18
CA LYS A 106 24.63 -10.35 15.54
C LYS A 106 25.28 -8.98 15.71
N LYS A 107 24.68 -7.96 15.10
CA LYS A 107 25.25 -6.61 14.98
C LYS A 107 24.44 -5.60 15.78
N TYR A 108 25.06 -4.46 16.05
CA TYR A 108 24.38 -3.34 16.72
C TYR A 108 23.18 -2.88 15.88
N GLY A 109 22.02 -2.75 16.53
CA GLY A 109 20.75 -2.36 15.92
C GLY A 109 19.85 -3.52 15.49
N SER A 110 20.22 -4.79 15.75
CA SER A 110 19.40 -5.95 15.37
C SER A 110 18.55 -6.52 16.52
N GLY A 111 18.36 -5.77 17.61
CA GLY A 111 17.67 -6.20 18.83
C GLY A 111 16.27 -5.63 19.02
N GLY A 112 15.72 -4.98 17.99
CA GLY A 112 14.32 -4.54 17.93
C GLY A 112 13.32 -5.68 18.07
N LEU A 113 12.06 -5.35 18.36
CA LEU A 113 10.97 -6.33 18.51
C LEU A 113 9.79 -6.08 17.57
N ILE A 114 9.67 -4.89 16.99
CA ILE A 114 8.51 -4.47 16.19
C ILE A 114 8.82 -4.38 14.69
N HIS A 115 9.30 -5.50 14.14
CA HIS A 115 9.84 -5.59 12.77
C HIS A 115 8.82 -5.43 11.65
N ASP A 116 7.55 -5.69 11.94
CA ASP A 116 6.42 -5.60 11.02
C ASP A 116 5.91 -4.17 10.84
N LYS A 117 6.34 -3.24 11.71
CA LYS A 117 5.86 -1.86 11.73
C LYS A 117 6.67 -0.94 10.83
N LYS A 118 6.00 0.10 10.33
CA LYS A 118 6.61 1.13 9.50
C LYS A 118 6.59 2.51 10.18
N TYR A 119 7.46 3.40 9.75
CA TYR A 119 7.38 4.81 10.13
C TYR A 119 7.60 5.73 8.92
N MET A 120 7.08 6.96 8.99
CA MET A 120 7.23 7.98 7.97
C MET A 120 7.60 9.32 8.61
N LEU A 121 8.47 10.08 7.97
CA LEU A 121 8.74 11.46 8.37
C LEU A 121 7.90 12.40 7.50
N SER A 122 7.21 13.35 8.12
CA SER A 122 6.52 14.47 7.46
C SER A 122 7.07 15.77 8.03
N LEU A 123 7.84 16.49 7.23
CA LEU A 123 8.74 17.55 7.70
C LEU A 123 8.34 18.92 7.16
N THR A 124 8.56 19.97 7.96
CA THR A 124 8.39 21.36 7.52
C THR A 124 9.68 22.13 7.76
N TRP A 125 10.25 22.71 6.71
CA TRP A 125 11.55 23.38 6.75
C TRP A 125 11.52 24.74 6.07
N ASN A 126 12.30 25.68 6.60
CA ASN A 126 12.56 26.96 5.93
C ASN A 126 13.71 26.87 4.91
N ALA A 127 14.57 25.85 4.97
CA ALA A 127 15.60 25.68 3.95
C ALA A 127 14.96 25.29 2.60
N PRO A 128 15.47 25.79 1.47
CA PRO A 128 15.06 25.34 0.15
C PRO A 128 15.51 23.89 -0.09
N MET A 129 14.91 23.19 -1.05
CA MET A 129 15.23 21.77 -1.33
C MET A 129 16.70 21.60 -1.79
N GLU A 130 17.21 22.54 -2.57
CA GLU A 130 18.57 22.50 -3.12
C GLU A 130 19.63 22.47 -2.02
N ALA A 131 19.34 22.98 -0.82
CA ALA A 131 20.27 22.90 0.31
C ALA A 131 20.57 21.46 0.73
N PHE A 132 19.64 20.53 0.49
CA PHE A 132 19.74 19.10 0.80
C PHE A 132 20.38 18.29 -0.32
N ASP A 133 20.07 18.62 -1.57
CA ASP A 133 20.42 17.81 -2.74
C ASP A 133 21.69 18.27 -3.47
N ASP A 134 22.01 19.57 -3.41
CA ASP A 134 23.22 20.11 -4.04
C ASP A 134 24.48 19.79 -3.21
N ALA A 135 25.43 19.12 -3.85
CA ALA A 135 26.68 18.67 -3.23
C ALA A 135 27.57 19.85 -2.77
N ASP A 136 27.44 21.01 -3.39
CA ASP A 136 28.22 22.21 -3.07
C ASP A 136 27.56 23.07 -1.98
N GLN A 137 26.35 22.71 -1.51
CA GLN A 137 25.61 23.43 -0.48
C GLN A 137 25.81 22.83 0.93
N PHE A 138 25.08 23.39 1.90
CA PHE A 138 25.28 23.19 3.34
C PHE A 138 25.22 21.72 3.79
N PHE A 139 24.32 20.91 3.21
CA PHE A 139 24.21 19.49 3.56
C PHE A 139 25.02 18.56 2.65
N HIS A 140 25.81 19.10 1.71
CA HIS A 140 26.69 18.32 0.85
C HIS A 140 25.99 17.21 0.04
N GLY A 141 24.75 17.47 -0.41
CA GLY A 141 24.01 16.56 -1.28
C GLY A 141 23.62 15.22 -0.65
N VAL A 142 23.59 15.12 0.68
CA VAL A 142 23.21 13.86 1.37
C VAL A 142 21.70 13.60 1.36
N GLY A 143 20.91 14.57 0.88
CA GLY A 143 19.45 14.52 0.89
C GLY A 143 18.83 14.65 2.29
N VAL A 144 17.51 14.77 2.33
CA VAL A 144 16.75 14.94 3.58
C VAL A 144 16.94 13.78 4.54
N ASP A 145 16.84 12.54 4.06
CA ASP A 145 17.01 11.34 4.89
C ASP A 145 18.45 11.19 5.41
N GLY A 146 19.45 11.74 4.69
CA GLY A 146 20.82 11.83 5.15
C GLY A 146 20.97 12.77 6.35
N VAL A 147 20.31 13.93 6.32
CA VAL A 147 20.24 14.87 7.46
C VAL A 147 19.50 14.23 8.65
N TYR A 148 18.45 13.47 8.39
CA TYR A 148 17.66 12.77 9.42
C TYR A 148 18.17 11.35 9.76
N LEU A 149 19.36 10.96 9.31
CA LEU A 149 19.96 9.65 9.58
C LEU A 149 19.84 9.20 11.05
N PRO A 150 20.21 9.99 12.07
CA PRO A 150 20.07 9.56 13.46
C PRO A 150 18.61 9.31 13.88
N PHE A 151 17.66 10.07 13.34
CA PHE A 151 16.23 9.88 13.62
C PHE A 151 15.70 8.60 12.97
N HIS A 152 16.10 8.32 11.73
CA HIS A 152 15.80 7.03 11.09
C HIS A 152 16.41 5.88 11.89
N LYS A 153 17.66 5.99 12.34
CA LYS A 153 18.33 4.93 13.10
C LYS A 153 17.70 4.68 14.46
N ALA A 154 17.17 5.69 15.14
CA ALA A 154 16.42 5.50 16.37
C ALA A 154 15.19 4.60 16.17
N ASN A 155 14.42 4.81 15.10
CA ASN A 155 13.26 3.98 14.76
C ASN A 155 13.66 2.57 14.28
N GLN A 156 14.68 2.48 13.42
CA GLN A 156 15.19 1.21 12.91
C GLN A 156 15.81 0.34 14.00
N PHE A 157 16.33 0.94 15.09
CA PHE A 157 16.81 0.21 16.25
C PHE A 157 15.70 -0.60 16.94
N LEU A 158 14.45 -0.13 16.88
CA LEU A 158 13.27 -0.88 17.33
C LEU A 158 12.85 -1.99 16.35
N GLY A 159 13.45 -2.04 15.16
CA GLY A 159 13.17 -3.00 14.11
C GLY A 159 12.29 -2.48 12.98
N MET A 160 11.76 -1.26 13.09
CA MET A 160 10.83 -0.68 12.11
C MET A 160 11.50 -0.38 10.76
N SER A 161 10.70 -0.39 9.69
CA SER A 161 11.13 0.03 8.34
C SER A 161 10.53 1.39 7.95
N THR A 162 11.21 2.13 7.08
CA THR A 162 10.77 3.49 6.69
C THR A 162 9.86 3.45 5.47
N LEU A 163 8.83 4.29 5.47
CA LEU A 163 8.16 4.79 4.28
C LEU A 163 8.90 6.04 3.77
N PRO A 164 8.72 6.43 2.49
CA PRO A 164 9.35 7.62 1.94
C PRO A 164 8.97 8.89 2.70
N THR A 165 9.97 9.73 2.96
CA THR A 165 9.81 11.00 3.67
C THR A 165 9.01 12.00 2.83
N PHE A 166 8.11 12.71 3.48
CA PHE A 166 7.46 13.92 2.96
C PHE A 166 8.10 15.15 3.58
N ILE A 167 8.35 16.20 2.79
CA ILE A 167 8.89 17.46 3.29
C ILE A 167 8.30 18.62 2.49
N VAL A 168 8.03 19.74 3.16
CA VAL A 168 7.76 21.02 2.52
C VAL A 168 8.83 22.03 2.92
N ASN A 169 9.31 22.79 1.93
CA ASN A 169 10.46 23.69 2.01
C ASN A 169 10.04 25.15 1.88
N ASP A 170 10.94 26.08 2.23
CA ASP A 170 10.73 27.54 2.20
C ASP A 170 9.46 28.04 2.91
N VAL A 171 8.96 27.30 3.90
CA VAL A 171 7.63 27.54 4.51
C VAL A 171 7.46 28.87 5.25
N ILE A 172 8.54 29.63 5.48
CA ILE A 172 8.48 30.98 6.07
C ILE A 172 8.61 32.06 4.99
N LYS A 173 9.50 31.88 4.01
CA LYS A 173 9.79 32.90 2.99
C LYS A 173 8.79 32.87 1.84
N MET A 174 8.32 31.68 1.45
CA MET A 174 7.39 31.47 0.34
C MET A 174 6.29 30.47 0.75
N PRO A 175 5.44 30.82 1.73
CA PRO A 175 4.40 29.91 2.20
C PRO A 175 3.34 29.66 1.13
N ASP A 176 3.08 28.38 0.83
CA ASP A 176 1.99 27.92 -0.04
C ASP A 176 1.25 26.73 0.58
N VAL A 177 0.43 27.04 1.58
CA VAL A 177 -0.29 26.03 2.38
C VAL A 177 -1.20 25.15 1.51
N ASN A 178 -1.81 25.69 0.46
CA ASN A 178 -2.71 24.92 -0.41
C ASN A 178 -1.94 23.85 -1.19
N SER A 179 -0.80 24.23 -1.79
CA SER A 179 0.05 23.26 -2.49
C SER A 179 0.59 22.20 -1.54
N TYR A 180 1.03 22.59 -0.34
CA TYR A 180 1.50 21.64 0.68
C TYR A 180 0.43 20.60 1.05
N ILE A 181 -0.83 21.03 1.16
CA ILE A 181 -1.96 20.14 1.46
C ILE A 181 -2.17 19.11 0.34
N GLU A 182 -2.18 19.54 -0.92
CA GLU A 182 -2.43 18.65 -2.06
C GLU A 182 -1.26 17.69 -2.32
N GLU A 183 -0.02 18.18 -2.16
CA GLU A 183 1.18 17.34 -2.22
C GLU A 183 1.18 16.29 -1.11
N TYR A 184 0.83 16.68 0.13
CA TYR A 184 0.81 15.73 1.23
C TYR A 184 -0.29 14.68 1.07
N LYS A 185 -1.50 15.06 0.63
CA LYS A 185 -2.56 14.09 0.29
C LYS A 185 -2.09 13.11 -0.77
N THR A 186 -1.43 13.60 -1.83
CA THR A 186 -0.89 12.76 -2.90
C THR A 186 0.14 11.76 -2.37
N HIS A 187 1.03 12.21 -1.49
CA HIS A 187 2.03 11.36 -0.84
C HIS A 187 1.39 10.31 0.08
N LEU A 188 0.43 10.71 0.91
CA LEU A 188 -0.34 9.80 1.76
C LEU A 188 -1.10 8.78 0.92
N ASN A 189 -1.68 9.18 -0.21
CA ASN A 189 -2.32 8.26 -1.13
C ASN A 189 -1.31 7.25 -1.66
N LEU A 190 -0.19 7.70 -2.21
CA LEU A 190 0.79 6.80 -2.84
C LEU A 190 1.29 5.68 -1.92
N TYR A 191 1.48 5.96 -0.62
CA TYR A 191 2.10 5.02 0.31
C TYR A 191 1.17 4.41 1.35
N LEU A 192 0.03 5.05 1.61
CA LEU A 192 -0.90 4.66 2.66
C LEU A 192 -2.32 4.48 2.14
N GLN A 193 -2.66 4.91 0.92
CA GLN A 193 -3.84 4.35 0.26
C GLN A 193 -3.60 2.85 0.18
N GLN A 194 -4.46 2.10 0.84
CA GLN A 194 -4.60 0.69 0.51
C GLN A 194 -4.72 0.64 -1.01
N PRO A 195 -4.03 -0.27 -1.73
CA PRO A 195 -4.42 -0.54 -3.10
C PRO A 195 -5.92 -0.69 -3.05
N ASN A 196 -6.60 0.21 -3.76
CA ASN A 196 -8.03 0.31 -3.69
C ASN A 196 -8.49 -1.14 -3.80
N LYS A 197 -9.18 -1.69 -2.79
CA LYS A 197 -10.07 -2.81 -3.07
C LYS A 197 -11.23 -2.27 -3.93
N GLU A 198 -10.97 -1.43 -4.93
CA GLU A 198 -11.53 -1.69 -6.24
C GLU A 198 -11.15 -3.13 -6.52
N LYS A 199 -12.11 -4.01 -6.20
CA LYS A 199 -12.18 -5.42 -6.57
C LYS A 199 -11.08 -5.73 -7.58
N SER A 200 -9.99 -6.35 -7.15
CA SER A 200 -9.01 -6.89 -8.09
C SER A 200 -9.80 -7.78 -9.03
N MET A 201 -10.08 -7.27 -10.23
CA MET A 201 -11.02 -7.89 -11.13
C MET A 201 -10.35 -9.16 -11.62
N LEU A 202 -10.93 -10.30 -11.27
CA LEU A 202 -10.39 -11.58 -11.64
C LEU A 202 -10.50 -11.72 -13.15
N THR A 203 -9.43 -12.18 -13.78
CA THR A 203 -9.44 -12.61 -15.17
C THR A 203 -9.46 -14.11 -15.19
N ILE A 204 -10.50 -14.69 -15.78
CA ILE A 204 -10.62 -16.13 -15.94
C ILE A 204 -10.25 -16.45 -17.38
N ILE A 205 -9.36 -17.41 -17.55
CA ILE A 205 -9.07 -18.03 -18.84
C ILE A 205 -9.50 -19.48 -18.71
N ALA A 206 -10.59 -19.85 -19.38
CA ALA A 206 -11.00 -21.24 -19.50
C ALA A 206 -10.71 -21.76 -20.92
N GLU A 207 -9.80 -22.72 -21.02
CA GLU A 207 -9.48 -23.43 -22.26
C GLU A 207 -10.42 -24.63 -22.36
N ILE A 208 -11.37 -24.58 -23.30
CA ILE A 208 -12.35 -25.64 -23.57
C ILE A 208 -11.89 -26.39 -24.81
N HIS A 209 -11.42 -27.62 -24.61
CA HIS A 209 -11.03 -28.51 -25.70
C HIS A 209 -12.25 -29.30 -26.17
N THR A 210 -12.60 -29.15 -27.44
CA THR A 210 -13.71 -29.87 -28.07
C THR A 210 -13.22 -31.11 -28.78
N LYS A 211 -14.13 -32.05 -29.04
CA LYS A 211 -13.85 -33.19 -29.91
C LYS A 211 -13.41 -32.72 -31.30
N SER A 212 -12.53 -33.50 -31.92
CA SER A 212 -12.02 -33.18 -33.24
C SER A 212 -13.13 -33.11 -34.30
N GLY A 213 -13.03 -32.11 -35.15
CA GLY A 213 -13.99 -31.86 -36.21
C GLY A 213 -14.80 -30.60 -35.89
N GLY A 214 -14.62 -29.56 -36.71
CA GLY A 214 -15.08 -28.19 -36.41
C GLY A 214 -16.57 -28.02 -36.10
N GLN A 215 -17.41 -29.03 -36.36
CA GLN A 215 -18.80 -29.05 -35.94
C GLN A 215 -18.96 -29.05 -34.42
N HIS A 216 -18.13 -29.80 -33.68
CA HIS A 216 -18.20 -29.85 -32.21
C HIS A 216 -17.90 -28.47 -31.60
N ARG A 217 -16.84 -27.81 -32.07
CA ARG A 217 -16.55 -26.42 -31.71
C ARG A 217 -17.72 -25.48 -32.03
N GLN A 218 -18.34 -25.62 -33.20
CA GLN A 218 -19.48 -24.77 -33.56
C GLN A 218 -20.69 -25.00 -32.64
N ASN A 219 -20.99 -26.25 -32.29
CA ASN A 219 -22.07 -26.58 -31.36
C ASN A 219 -21.89 -25.90 -30.00
N VAL A 220 -20.65 -25.89 -29.48
CA VAL A 220 -20.30 -25.24 -28.22
C VAL A 220 -20.43 -23.71 -28.31
N LEU A 221 -19.96 -23.09 -29.40
CA LEU A 221 -20.11 -21.66 -29.64
C LEU A 221 -21.58 -21.23 -29.73
N ASP A 222 -22.40 -22.00 -30.46
CA ASP A 222 -23.84 -21.76 -30.59
C ASP A 222 -24.56 -21.90 -29.23
N ALA A 223 -24.08 -22.80 -28.37
CA ALA A 223 -24.58 -22.94 -27.01
C ALA A 223 -24.18 -21.76 -26.11
N PHE A 224 -22.96 -21.24 -26.23
CA PHE A 224 -22.52 -20.03 -25.52
C PHE A 224 -23.31 -18.79 -25.94
N GLN A 225 -23.55 -18.62 -27.25
CA GLN A 225 -24.30 -17.47 -27.77
C GLN A 225 -25.68 -17.29 -27.11
N LYS A 226 -26.31 -18.40 -26.70
CA LYS A 226 -27.61 -18.39 -26.03
C LYS A 226 -27.55 -17.89 -24.58
N ILE A 227 -26.43 -18.09 -23.89
CA ILE A 227 -26.28 -17.77 -22.47
C ILE A 227 -25.52 -16.46 -22.21
N ILE A 228 -24.67 -16.00 -23.13
CA ILE A 228 -23.86 -14.77 -22.98
C ILE A 228 -24.68 -13.58 -22.45
N PRO A 229 -25.86 -13.23 -23.01
CA PRO A 229 -26.62 -12.08 -22.50
C PRO A 229 -27.11 -12.25 -21.05
N THR A 230 -27.40 -13.49 -20.65
CA THR A 230 -27.81 -13.82 -19.28
C THR A 230 -26.64 -13.72 -18.33
N VAL A 231 -25.47 -14.25 -18.71
CA VAL A 231 -24.25 -14.22 -17.88
C VAL A 231 -23.75 -12.81 -17.69
N LEU A 232 -23.77 -11.98 -18.73
CA LEU A 232 -23.38 -10.56 -18.64
C LEU A 232 -24.30 -9.73 -17.73
N ALA A 233 -25.50 -10.22 -17.44
CA ALA A 233 -26.44 -9.57 -16.52
C ALA A 233 -26.28 -10.04 -15.05
N GLU A 234 -25.41 -11.02 -14.79
CA GLU A 234 -25.16 -11.51 -13.43
C GLU A 234 -24.40 -10.50 -12.57
N ASP A 235 -24.69 -10.52 -11.27
CA ASP A 235 -23.96 -9.70 -10.32
C ASP A 235 -22.48 -10.09 -10.30
N GLY A 236 -21.62 -9.09 -10.41
CA GLY A 236 -20.18 -9.27 -10.45
C GLY A 236 -19.59 -9.78 -11.77
N CYS A 237 -20.38 -9.97 -12.83
CA CYS A 237 -19.87 -10.23 -14.18
C CYS A 237 -19.53 -8.92 -14.89
N HIS A 238 -18.31 -8.81 -15.41
CA HIS A 238 -17.80 -7.61 -16.09
C HIS A 238 -17.31 -7.90 -17.52
N GLY A 239 -17.37 -9.15 -17.96
CA GLY A 239 -16.96 -9.59 -19.28
C GLY A 239 -17.06 -11.11 -19.39
N TYR A 240 -17.57 -11.60 -20.51
CA TYR A 240 -17.77 -13.03 -20.76
C TYR A 240 -17.78 -13.29 -22.28
N GLU A 241 -16.63 -13.72 -22.81
CA GLU A 241 -16.41 -13.79 -24.26
C GLU A 241 -15.76 -15.12 -24.68
N PRO A 242 -16.36 -15.87 -25.63
CA PRO A 242 -15.70 -17.00 -26.27
C PRO A 242 -14.77 -16.52 -27.39
N LEU A 243 -13.52 -16.96 -27.35
CA LEU A 243 -12.49 -16.64 -28.33
C LEU A 243 -12.05 -17.91 -29.08
N ILE A 244 -11.72 -17.75 -30.36
CA ILE A 244 -11.14 -18.78 -31.22
C ILE A 244 -9.91 -18.22 -31.93
N ASP A 245 -9.12 -19.10 -32.53
CA ASP A 245 -7.98 -18.70 -33.34
C ASP A 245 -8.35 -17.71 -34.44
N HIS A 246 -7.62 -16.59 -34.47
CA HIS A 246 -7.62 -15.72 -35.63
C HIS A 246 -6.88 -16.40 -36.80
N ILE A 247 -7.46 -16.37 -38.00
CA ILE A 247 -6.83 -16.93 -39.19
C ILE A 247 -5.73 -15.97 -39.66
N SER A 248 -4.48 -16.27 -39.30
CA SER A 248 -3.31 -15.49 -39.72
C SER A 248 -2.16 -16.38 -40.22
N ASN A 249 -1.17 -15.78 -40.88
CA ASN A 249 0.09 -16.45 -41.24
C ASN A 249 1.24 -16.10 -40.28
N ALA A 250 0.92 -15.58 -39.08
CA ALA A 250 1.93 -15.20 -38.11
C ALA A 250 2.67 -16.44 -37.57
N SER A 251 3.99 -16.48 -37.75
CA SER A 251 4.81 -17.64 -37.34
C SER A 251 4.91 -17.84 -35.82
N PHE A 252 4.57 -16.82 -35.03
CA PHE A 252 4.56 -16.88 -33.57
C PHE A 252 3.20 -17.31 -33.00
N GLN A 253 2.16 -17.45 -33.84
CA GLN A 253 0.84 -17.87 -33.39
C GLN A 253 0.80 -19.40 -33.22
N THR A 254 0.46 -19.85 -32.01
CA THR A 254 0.01 -21.24 -31.80
C THR A 254 -1.47 -21.31 -32.15
N LYS A 255 -1.88 -22.36 -32.86
CA LYS A 255 -3.27 -22.59 -33.27
C LYS A 255 -3.75 -23.93 -32.75
N GLU A 256 -4.92 -23.94 -32.15
CA GLU A 256 -5.60 -25.10 -31.60
C GLU A 256 -7.04 -25.10 -32.12
N PRO A 257 -7.27 -25.65 -33.33
CA PRO A 257 -8.54 -25.49 -34.04
C PRO A 257 -9.73 -26.12 -33.30
N ASP A 258 -9.50 -27.09 -32.43
CA ASP A 258 -10.53 -27.73 -31.61
C ASP A 258 -10.57 -27.14 -30.18
N THR A 259 -10.23 -25.86 -30.01
CA THR A 259 -10.21 -25.19 -28.70
C THR A 259 -10.96 -23.85 -28.75
N ILE A 260 -11.69 -23.57 -27.68
CA ILE A 260 -12.33 -22.28 -27.39
C ILE A 260 -11.69 -21.74 -26.13
N VAL A 261 -11.29 -20.47 -26.14
CA VAL A 261 -10.78 -19.79 -24.95
C VAL A 261 -11.86 -18.84 -24.45
N MET A 262 -12.43 -19.13 -23.28
CA MET A 262 -13.29 -18.18 -22.58
C MET A 262 -12.42 -17.16 -21.85
N LEU A 263 -12.64 -15.89 -22.15
CA LEU A 263 -12.10 -14.78 -21.38
C LEU A 263 -13.22 -14.16 -20.56
N GLU A 264 -13.08 -14.25 -19.23
CA GLU A 264 -14.11 -13.76 -18.31
C GLU A 264 -13.52 -12.75 -17.32
N LYS A 265 -14.37 -11.85 -16.85
CA LYS A 265 -14.03 -10.83 -15.85
C LYS A 265 -15.02 -10.88 -14.71
N TRP A 266 -14.54 -11.19 -13.51
CA TRP A 266 -15.38 -11.36 -12.33
C TRP A 266 -14.93 -10.50 -11.16
N ALA A 267 -15.89 -10.00 -10.39
CA ALA A 267 -15.65 -9.20 -9.20
C ALA A 267 -14.96 -9.96 -8.07
N SER A 268 -15.17 -11.28 -7.94
CA SER A 268 -14.51 -12.16 -6.99
C SER A 268 -14.76 -13.64 -7.29
N VAL A 269 -14.04 -14.54 -6.60
CA VAL A 269 -14.25 -15.99 -6.69
C VAL A 269 -15.68 -16.37 -6.30
N ALA A 270 -16.24 -15.75 -5.26
CA ALA A 270 -17.62 -16.02 -4.85
C ALA A 270 -18.67 -15.73 -5.96
N HIS A 271 -18.46 -14.69 -6.79
CA HIS A 271 -19.35 -14.42 -7.92
C HIS A 271 -19.19 -15.47 -9.02
N LEU A 272 -17.95 -15.89 -9.31
CA LEU A 272 -17.67 -16.98 -10.25
C LEU A 272 -18.29 -18.32 -9.78
N GLU A 273 -18.18 -18.65 -8.49
CA GLU A 273 -18.80 -19.86 -7.93
C GLU A 273 -20.33 -19.79 -8.02
N ALA A 274 -20.92 -18.62 -7.75
CA ALA A 274 -22.36 -18.41 -7.91
C ALA A 274 -22.80 -18.60 -9.36
N HIS A 275 -22.05 -18.04 -10.32
CA HIS A 275 -22.25 -18.22 -11.75
C HIS A 275 -22.27 -19.70 -12.17
N LEU A 276 -21.26 -20.47 -11.74
CA LEU A 276 -21.16 -21.91 -12.05
C LEU A 276 -22.33 -22.73 -11.47
N ALA A 277 -22.96 -22.24 -10.41
CA ALA A 277 -24.12 -22.88 -9.79
C ALA A 277 -25.47 -22.51 -10.44
N THR A 278 -25.50 -21.58 -11.40
CA THR A 278 -26.75 -21.10 -12.00
C THR A 278 -27.45 -22.16 -12.87
N PRO A 279 -28.79 -22.12 -13.00
CA PRO A 279 -29.52 -23.06 -13.84
C PRO A 279 -29.12 -23.03 -15.32
N HIS A 280 -28.77 -21.85 -15.86
CA HIS A 280 -28.42 -21.72 -17.27
C HIS A 280 -27.02 -22.28 -17.55
N MET A 281 -26.07 -22.19 -16.61
CA MET A 281 -24.77 -22.86 -16.74
C MET A 281 -24.88 -24.37 -16.61
N GLN A 282 -25.71 -24.88 -15.69
CA GLN A 282 -26.00 -26.31 -15.62
C GLN A 282 -26.64 -26.84 -16.91
N ALA A 283 -27.58 -26.09 -17.48
CA ALA A 283 -28.20 -26.42 -18.76
C ALA A 283 -27.19 -26.35 -19.93
N HIS A 284 -26.30 -25.36 -19.93
CA HIS A 284 -25.23 -25.24 -20.92
C HIS A 284 -24.29 -26.45 -20.87
N HIS A 285 -23.77 -26.80 -19.68
CA HIS A 285 -22.92 -27.98 -19.50
C HIS A 285 -23.59 -29.26 -20.00
N ALA A 286 -24.88 -29.45 -19.70
CA ALA A 286 -25.63 -30.61 -20.17
C ALA A 286 -25.79 -30.63 -21.70
N ALA A 287 -25.92 -29.47 -22.34
CA ALA A 287 -26.11 -29.35 -23.79
C ALA A 287 -24.82 -29.62 -24.58
N VAL A 288 -23.65 -29.29 -24.03
CA VAL A 288 -22.35 -29.40 -24.73
C VAL A 288 -21.51 -30.61 -24.32
N LYS A 289 -21.97 -31.42 -23.35
CA LYS A 289 -21.22 -32.56 -22.79
C LYS A 289 -20.71 -33.56 -23.83
N ASP A 290 -21.43 -33.71 -24.96
CA ASP A 290 -21.09 -34.67 -26.01
C ASP A 290 -20.13 -34.06 -27.06
N ASP A 291 -19.86 -32.76 -26.99
CA ASP A 291 -18.96 -32.00 -27.88
C ASP A 291 -17.63 -31.60 -27.20
N VAL A 292 -17.58 -31.58 -25.86
CA VAL A 292 -16.40 -31.18 -25.05
C VAL A 292 -15.63 -32.40 -24.56
N ASP A 293 -14.30 -32.37 -24.67
CA ASP A 293 -13.39 -33.41 -24.17
C ASP A 293 -12.75 -33.02 -22.82
N ASP A 294 -12.30 -31.78 -22.67
CA ASP A 294 -11.61 -31.29 -21.47
C ASP A 294 -11.81 -29.77 -21.26
N VAL A 295 -11.71 -29.31 -20.01
CA VAL A 295 -11.79 -27.89 -19.65
C VAL A 295 -10.71 -27.57 -18.61
N LYS A 296 -9.84 -26.59 -18.90
CA LYS A 296 -8.82 -26.09 -17.98
C LYS A 296 -9.09 -24.65 -17.61
N ILE A 297 -9.11 -24.35 -16.31
CA ILE A 297 -9.46 -23.01 -15.80
C ILE A 297 -8.24 -22.40 -15.09
N LYS A 298 -7.94 -21.14 -15.42
CA LYS A 298 -6.97 -20.30 -14.71
C LYS A 298 -7.68 -19.08 -14.14
N ILE A 299 -7.55 -18.87 -12.83
CA ILE A 299 -8.06 -17.69 -12.12
C ILE A 299 -6.87 -16.77 -11.87
N LEU A 300 -6.89 -15.58 -12.47
CA LEU A 300 -5.75 -14.67 -12.53
C LEU A 300 -6.11 -13.29 -11.98
N GLU A 301 -5.11 -12.60 -11.42
CA GLU A 301 -5.17 -11.20 -11.00
C GLU A 301 -4.06 -10.39 -11.69
N SER A 302 -4.17 -9.06 -11.69
CA SER A 302 -3.09 -8.20 -12.20
C SER A 302 -1.84 -8.36 -11.34
N GLY A 303 -0.70 -8.63 -11.97
CA GLY A 303 0.60 -8.73 -11.28
C GLY A 303 1.37 -7.41 -11.20
N VAL A 304 0.78 -6.31 -11.69
CA VAL A 304 1.33 -4.95 -11.71
C VAL A 304 0.27 -3.95 -11.27
#